data_AF-A0A0L8FFE0-F1
#
_entry.id   AF-A0A0L8FFE0-F1
#
_cell.length_a   1.000
_cell.length_b   1.000
_cell.length_c   1.000
_cell.angle_alpha   90.00
_cell.angle_beta   90.00
_cell.angle_gamma   90.00
#
_symmetry.space_group_name_H-M   'P 1'
#
loop_
_entity.id
_entity.type
_entity.pdbx_description
1 polymer ?
#
loop_
_entity_poly.entity_id
_entity_poly.type
_entity_poly.pdbx_seq_one_letter_code
_entity_poly.pdbx_strand_id
1 'polypeptide(L)'
;MAEDQERVFKLPEFAAHAQTINCLALGHKSSVLVTGGEDRKINLWTLCKDGYTAIMSLFGHVSPIEAVRFDHSEEKVATGTRSGTFKVWDLETLKVQKTFYGHRSGIKSIAFHPTGDFIASASTDSSIKLWDIKRKSCIYRYKGHQGSVNNLQFSPDGGWIASAGEDGIVKLWDLKAGKLLADLKGHKSGVNVVDFHPGELLLASGSSDRTVKFWDLENFHLVSSTPEISHGVDNILFHPSGSCLFATSANMLRVYGWEPYQCFDEIRTNWGNAASICFTNTQLLAASYMETFVFPYLVFLQRVKPIMDTSYGNDPKSISSPALDRKKPFSHGTPDTAVVMPHRRESNSSAFELEHRNIDHNHQAANLPRTHFQNNLGEISDQKCNNIISNNREHLKPQSKISPKLLGGGELEAEIFNQIEKGHSAVIEKLHERSANLMKIEDKWKYDNARAALKLCIDLGDPALVIDMLSVMNSKKDLWNLDLCTLLSPKLVDLITSPHKRYVETVCGTLKLILETFGPLLKSCLNPAAGIGVDITAEE
;
A
#
# COMPACT_ATOMS: atom_id res chain seq x y z
N MET A 1 -6.19 34.13 -13.65
CA MET A 1 -6.37 34.24 -12.18
C MET A 1 -7.77 33.85 -11.77
N ALA A 2 -8.86 34.52 -12.18
CA ALA A 2 -10.22 34.06 -11.86
C ALA A 2 -10.58 32.72 -12.53
N GLU A 3 -10.21 32.52 -13.80
CA GLU A 3 -10.45 31.25 -14.52
C GLU A 3 -9.65 30.06 -13.94
N ASP A 4 -8.48 30.29 -13.35
CA ASP A 4 -7.64 29.22 -12.79
C ASP A 4 -8.16 28.75 -11.41
N GLN A 5 -8.72 29.68 -10.61
CA GLN A 5 -9.35 29.39 -9.32
C GLN A 5 -10.56 28.46 -9.45
N GLU A 6 -11.15 28.41 -10.65
CA GLU A 6 -12.27 27.54 -10.97
C GLU A 6 -11.84 26.12 -11.42
N ARG A 7 -10.57 25.89 -11.72
CA ARG A 7 -10.06 24.58 -12.19
C ARG A 7 -9.35 23.78 -11.10
N VAL A 8 -8.72 24.49 -10.16
CA VAL A 8 -7.96 23.89 -9.05
C VAL A 8 -8.52 24.39 -7.73
N PHE A 9 -8.89 23.45 -6.88
CA PHE A 9 -9.35 23.72 -5.53
C PHE A 9 -8.31 23.25 -4.52
N LYS A 10 -7.82 24.16 -3.68
CA LYS A 10 -6.96 23.82 -2.54
C LYS A 10 -7.85 23.36 -1.39
N LEU A 11 -7.66 22.12 -0.94
CA LEU A 11 -8.33 21.57 0.23
C LEU A 11 -7.66 22.10 1.52
N PRO A 12 -8.35 22.03 2.68
CA PRO A 12 -7.76 22.43 3.96
C PRO A 12 -6.43 21.73 4.22
N GLU A 13 -5.40 22.51 4.50
CA GLU A 13 -4.08 22.00 4.86
C GLU A 13 -4.09 21.46 6.30
N PHE A 14 -3.17 20.54 6.58
CA PHE A 14 -3.12 19.91 7.88
C PHE A 14 -1.75 19.40 8.28
N ALA A 15 -1.48 19.44 9.59
CA ALA A 15 -0.27 18.88 10.17
C ALA A 15 -0.39 17.35 10.22
N ALA A 16 0.34 16.66 9.33
CA ALA A 16 0.30 15.22 9.26
C ALA A 16 1.30 14.56 10.22
N HIS A 17 2.42 15.21 10.55
CA HIS A 17 3.47 14.65 11.40
C HIS A 17 3.97 15.66 12.43
N ALA A 18 4.63 15.17 13.48
CA ALA A 18 5.31 16.04 14.46
C ALA A 18 6.71 16.48 13.99
N GLN A 19 7.24 15.82 12.96
CA GLN A 19 8.51 16.14 12.30
C GLN A 19 8.30 16.16 10.78
N THR A 20 9.34 16.52 10.03
CA THR A 20 9.22 16.72 8.58
C THR A 20 8.73 15.46 7.86
N ILE A 21 7.82 15.68 6.91
CA ILE A 21 7.33 14.68 5.97
C ILE A 21 8.41 14.49 4.90
N ASN A 22 8.67 13.24 4.56
CA ASN A 22 9.67 12.87 3.56
C ASN A 22 9.05 12.25 2.32
N CYS A 23 7.84 11.71 2.44
CA CYS A 23 7.12 11.09 1.33
C CYS A 23 5.62 11.04 1.60
N LEU A 24 4.85 10.98 0.52
CA LEU A 24 3.41 10.72 0.56
C LEU A 24 2.98 9.91 -0.66
N ALA A 25 1.82 9.25 -0.55
CA ALA A 25 1.18 8.56 -1.66
C ALA A 25 -0.33 8.69 -1.56
N LEU A 26 -0.97 8.98 -2.68
CA LEU A 26 -2.43 9.03 -2.81
C LEU A 26 -2.97 7.69 -3.28
N GLY A 27 -4.11 7.29 -2.73
CA GLY A 27 -4.96 6.22 -3.22
C GLY A 27 -5.83 6.71 -4.38
N HIS A 28 -5.99 5.84 -5.38
CA HIS A 28 -6.80 6.01 -6.58
C HIS A 28 -8.27 5.60 -6.39
N LYS A 29 -8.60 4.70 -5.45
CA LYS A 29 -9.96 4.16 -5.24
C LYS A 29 -10.72 4.87 -4.13
N SER A 30 -10.07 5.09 -2.99
CA SER A 30 -10.75 5.46 -1.74
C SER A 30 -10.48 6.89 -1.27
N SER A 31 -9.78 7.71 -2.06
CA SER A 31 -9.32 9.06 -1.66
C SER A 31 -8.53 9.07 -0.35
N VAL A 32 -7.88 7.94 -0.04
CA VAL A 32 -7.00 7.80 1.11
C VAL A 32 -5.61 8.33 0.76
N LEU A 33 -4.95 8.93 1.74
CA LEU A 33 -3.59 9.44 1.64
C LEU A 33 -2.73 8.78 2.72
N VAL A 34 -1.54 8.32 2.34
CA VAL A 34 -0.51 7.85 3.27
C VAL A 34 0.63 8.87 3.30
N THR A 35 1.09 9.20 4.49
CA THR A 35 2.25 10.06 4.71
C THR A 35 3.32 9.34 5.54
N GLY A 36 4.58 9.58 5.23
CA GLY A 36 5.72 9.07 6.00
C GLY A 36 6.70 10.20 6.34
N GLY A 37 7.19 10.22 7.58
CA GLY A 37 8.04 11.30 8.08
C GLY A 37 9.31 10.86 8.82
N GLU A 38 10.09 11.86 9.23
CA GLU A 38 11.29 11.73 10.09
C GLU A 38 10.97 11.14 11.46
N ASP A 39 9.74 11.33 11.93
CA ASP A 39 9.25 10.76 13.20
C ASP A 39 9.11 9.23 13.17
N ARG A 40 9.39 8.60 12.02
CA ARG A 40 9.34 7.15 11.77
C ARG A 40 7.92 6.58 11.83
N LYS A 41 6.91 7.46 11.75
CA LYS A 41 5.50 7.09 11.71
C LYS A 41 5.00 7.11 10.28
N ILE A 42 4.00 6.27 10.03
CA ILE A 42 3.23 6.30 8.79
C ILE A 42 1.81 6.68 9.20
N ASN A 43 1.25 7.75 8.64
CA ASN A 43 -0.10 8.18 8.98
C ASN A 43 -1.01 8.01 7.77
N LEU A 44 -2.22 7.49 8.02
CA LEU A 44 -3.27 7.31 7.03
C LEU A 44 -4.37 8.32 7.25
N TRP A 45 -4.82 8.92 6.15
CA TRP A 45 -5.78 10.02 6.14
C TRP A 45 -6.84 9.75 5.09
N THR A 46 -8.09 10.10 5.36
CA THR A 46 -9.13 10.22 4.33
C THR A 46 -9.26 11.68 3.94
N LEU A 47 -9.24 11.96 2.64
CA LEU A 47 -9.51 13.29 2.10
C LEU A 47 -11.00 13.42 1.76
N CYS A 48 -11.64 14.44 2.31
CA CYS A 48 -13.04 14.77 2.08
C CYS A 48 -13.16 16.22 1.59
N LYS A 49 -14.28 16.58 0.97
CA LYS A 49 -14.53 17.97 0.53
C LYS A 49 -14.44 18.97 1.70
N ASP A 50 -14.92 18.56 2.87
CA ASP A 50 -14.98 19.39 4.08
C ASP A 50 -13.72 19.31 4.95
N GLY A 51 -12.65 18.63 4.47
CA GLY A 51 -11.37 18.55 5.16
C GLY A 51 -10.73 17.17 5.09
N TYR A 52 -10.14 16.75 6.20
CA TYR A 52 -9.38 15.52 6.30
C TYR A 52 -9.72 14.82 7.61
N THR A 53 -9.62 13.50 7.61
CA THR A 53 -9.78 12.69 8.82
C THR A 53 -8.58 11.78 8.98
N ALA A 54 -7.92 11.86 10.13
CA ALA A 54 -6.88 10.89 10.50
C ALA A 54 -7.56 9.55 10.71
N ILE A 55 -7.21 8.55 9.89
CA ILE A 55 -7.69 7.19 10.06
C ILE A 55 -6.89 6.55 11.18
N MET A 56 -5.56 6.55 11.04
CA MET A 56 -4.66 5.89 11.98
C MET A 56 -3.17 6.18 11.74
N SER A 57 -2.33 5.72 12.66
CA SER A 57 -0.87 5.73 12.55
C SER A 57 -0.29 4.32 12.67
N LEU A 58 0.63 3.94 11.77
CA LEU A 58 1.39 2.70 11.82
C LEU A 58 2.78 2.94 12.42
N PHE A 59 3.20 2.03 13.31
CA PHE A 59 4.45 2.10 14.05
C PHE A 59 5.24 0.80 13.91
N GLY A 60 6.56 0.90 13.77
CA GLY A 60 7.44 -0.29 13.73
C GLY A 60 8.72 -0.12 12.92
N HIS A 61 8.89 1.01 12.23
CA HIS A 61 10.17 1.36 11.62
C HIS A 61 11.13 1.97 12.64
N VAL A 62 12.42 1.69 12.47
CA VAL A 62 13.50 2.19 13.33
C VAL A 62 14.16 3.44 12.74
N SER A 63 13.99 3.64 11.43
CA SER A 63 14.58 4.71 10.63
C SER A 63 13.49 5.56 9.98
N PRO A 64 13.78 6.84 9.64
CA PRO A 64 12.88 7.71 8.86
C PRO A 64 12.37 7.03 7.61
N ILE A 65 11.12 7.33 7.25
CA ILE A 65 10.45 6.77 6.06
C ILE A 65 10.75 7.69 4.88
N GLU A 66 11.11 7.09 3.74
CA GLU A 66 11.55 7.80 2.52
C GLU A 66 10.70 7.47 1.30
N ALA A 67 9.97 6.35 1.34
CA ALA A 67 9.09 5.94 0.27
C ALA A 67 7.83 5.29 0.84
N VAL A 68 6.68 5.61 0.23
CA VAL A 68 5.40 4.97 0.52
C VAL A 68 4.66 4.69 -0.78
N ARG A 69 3.96 3.57 -0.87
CA ARG A 69 3.14 3.21 -2.04
C ARG A 69 2.01 2.28 -1.62
N PHE A 70 0.81 2.52 -2.14
CA PHE A 70 -0.28 1.55 -2.07
C PHE A 70 -0.09 0.44 -3.09
N ASP A 71 -0.69 -0.72 -2.83
CA ASP A 71 -0.94 -1.70 -3.87
C ASP A 71 -2.16 -1.32 -4.73
N HIS A 72 -2.43 -2.11 -5.78
CA HIS A 72 -3.53 -1.83 -6.70
C HIS A 72 -4.93 -2.03 -6.08
N SER A 73 -5.05 -2.81 -5.01
CA SER A 73 -6.33 -2.95 -4.27
C SER A 73 -6.52 -1.93 -3.16
N GLU A 74 -5.45 -1.23 -2.73
CA GLU A 74 -5.42 -0.38 -1.53
C GLU A 74 -5.64 -1.14 -0.23
N GLU A 75 -5.36 -2.45 -0.24
CA GLU A 75 -5.39 -3.30 0.95
C GLU A 75 -4.02 -3.38 1.63
N LYS A 76 -2.96 -3.07 0.88
CA LYS A 76 -1.58 -3.11 1.37
C LYS A 76 -0.86 -1.81 1.09
N VAL A 77 0.08 -1.50 1.97
CA VAL A 77 0.99 -0.37 1.82
C VAL A 77 2.42 -0.86 1.98
N ALA A 78 3.28 -0.52 1.02
CA ALA A 78 4.72 -0.69 1.16
C ALA A 78 5.36 0.62 1.63
N THR A 79 6.30 0.51 2.57
CA THR A 79 6.98 1.65 3.19
C THR A 79 8.47 1.38 3.28
N GLY A 80 9.28 2.23 2.65
CA GLY A 80 10.74 2.15 2.62
C GLY A 80 11.36 3.17 3.55
N THR A 81 12.47 2.80 4.19
CA THR A 81 13.19 3.66 5.13
C THR A 81 14.52 4.13 4.58
N ARG A 82 15.06 5.19 5.21
CA ARG A 82 16.42 5.70 4.98
C ARG A 82 17.52 4.67 5.25
N SER A 83 17.28 3.68 6.11
CA SER A 83 18.23 2.60 6.41
C SER A 83 18.26 1.46 5.38
N GLY A 84 17.43 1.51 4.33
CA GLY A 84 17.38 0.44 3.33
C GLY A 84 16.51 -0.77 3.71
N THR A 85 15.66 -0.61 4.72
CA THR A 85 14.63 -1.62 5.06
C THR A 85 13.30 -1.17 4.51
N PHE A 86 12.47 -2.10 4.04
CA PHE A 86 11.07 -1.78 3.78
C PHE A 86 10.14 -2.81 4.39
N LYS A 87 8.92 -2.37 4.66
CA LYS A 87 7.84 -3.18 5.23
C LYS A 87 6.63 -3.11 4.33
N VAL A 88 5.95 -4.24 4.21
CA VAL A 88 4.61 -4.34 3.64
C VAL A 88 3.64 -4.47 4.79
N TRP A 89 2.69 -3.55 4.84
CA TRP A 89 1.62 -3.47 5.82
C TRP A 89 0.34 -3.96 5.18
N ASP A 90 -0.43 -4.68 5.97
CA ASP A 90 -1.78 -5.07 5.63
C ASP A 90 -2.72 -4.08 6.36
N LEU A 91 -3.52 -3.35 5.59
CA LEU A 91 -4.39 -2.29 6.08
C LEU A 91 -5.70 -2.80 6.68
N GLU A 92 -6.06 -4.06 6.46
CA GLU A 92 -7.22 -4.67 7.12
C GLU A 92 -6.85 -5.11 8.54
N THR A 93 -5.68 -5.74 8.68
CA THR A 93 -5.21 -6.29 9.96
C THR A 93 -4.34 -5.34 10.76
N LEU A 94 -3.90 -4.24 10.15
CA LEU A 94 -3.06 -3.19 10.75
C LEU A 94 -1.71 -3.71 11.25
N LYS A 95 -1.20 -4.75 10.60
CA LYS A 95 0.04 -5.44 11.00
C LYS A 95 1.06 -5.40 9.87
N VAL A 96 2.33 -5.45 10.27
CA VAL A 96 3.43 -5.70 9.34
C VAL A 96 3.28 -7.11 8.81
N GLN A 97 2.90 -7.23 7.54
CA GLN A 97 2.80 -8.51 6.86
C GLN A 97 4.20 -9.11 6.65
N LYS A 98 5.12 -8.29 6.13
CA LYS A 98 6.50 -8.69 5.80
C LYS A 98 7.48 -7.54 6.03
N THR A 99 8.70 -7.87 6.42
CA THR A 99 9.84 -6.94 6.48
C THR A 99 10.97 -7.48 5.60
N PHE A 100 11.56 -6.62 4.78
CA PHE A 100 12.61 -6.96 3.85
C PHE A 100 13.89 -6.20 4.18
N TYR A 101 15.02 -6.91 4.05
CA TYR A 101 16.36 -6.42 4.34
C TYR A 101 17.26 -6.70 3.14
N GLY A 102 18.13 -5.76 2.76
CA GLY A 102 19.17 -6.03 1.77
C GLY A 102 19.62 -4.86 0.89
N HIS A 103 18.94 -3.72 0.94
CA HIS A 103 19.52 -2.45 0.48
C HIS A 103 20.53 -1.94 1.50
N ARG A 104 21.54 -1.22 1.01
CA ARG A 104 22.61 -0.64 1.84
C ARG A 104 22.35 0.80 2.25
N SER A 105 21.36 1.44 1.62
CA SER A 105 21.01 2.84 1.85
C SER A 105 19.52 3.06 1.61
N GLY A 106 19.06 4.31 1.72
CA GLY A 106 17.66 4.69 1.69
C GLY A 106 16.89 4.21 0.46
N ILE A 107 15.64 3.83 0.66
CA ILE A 107 14.72 3.42 -0.41
C ILE A 107 13.93 4.64 -0.87
N LYS A 108 14.07 5.02 -2.14
CA LYS A 108 13.43 6.21 -2.72
C LYS A 108 12.10 5.90 -3.40
N SER A 109 11.95 4.68 -3.92
CA SER A 109 10.72 4.28 -4.59
C SER A 109 10.46 2.79 -4.42
N ILE A 110 9.18 2.44 -4.40
CA ILE A 110 8.66 1.08 -4.30
C ILE A 110 7.49 0.97 -5.27
N ALA A 111 7.43 -0.13 -6.02
CA ALA A 111 6.27 -0.46 -6.84
C ALA A 111 5.80 -1.88 -6.55
N PHE A 112 4.48 -2.09 -6.58
CA PHE A 112 3.86 -3.40 -6.60
C PHE A 112 3.71 -3.88 -8.03
N HIS A 113 3.91 -5.18 -8.25
CA HIS A 113 3.66 -5.78 -9.54
C HIS A 113 2.14 -5.85 -9.82
N PRO A 114 1.66 -5.59 -11.05
CA PRO A 114 0.23 -5.46 -11.36
C PRO A 114 -0.61 -6.70 -11.08
N THR A 115 -0.06 -7.90 -11.35
CA THR A 115 -0.80 -9.17 -11.27
C THR A 115 -0.18 -10.18 -10.31
N GLY A 116 0.97 -9.87 -9.72
CA GLY A 116 1.84 -10.85 -9.07
C GLY A 116 2.22 -10.41 -7.67
N ASP A 117 2.54 -11.36 -6.81
CA ASP A 117 3.01 -11.10 -5.44
C ASP A 117 4.50 -10.69 -5.41
N PHE A 118 4.87 -9.76 -6.29
CA PHE A 118 6.22 -9.21 -6.39
C PHE A 118 6.23 -7.72 -6.07
N ILE A 119 7.35 -7.27 -5.48
CA ILE A 119 7.62 -5.86 -5.21
C ILE A 119 8.98 -5.53 -5.78
N ALA A 120 9.10 -4.39 -6.44
CA ALA A 120 10.38 -3.81 -6.78
C ALA A 120 10.69 -2.62 -5.88
N SER A 121 11.95 -2.48 -5.48
CA SER A 121 12.43 -1.35 -4.67
C SER A 121 13.67 -0.73 -5.30
N ALA A 122 13.72 0.60 -5.29
CA ALA A 122 14.82 1.42 -5.78
C ALA A 122 15.46 2.17 -4.62
N SER A 123 16.79 2.26 -4.63
CA SER A 123 17.54 2.83 -3.52
C SER A 123 18.60 3.83 -3.97
N THR A 124 19.00 4.68 -3.04
CA THR A 124 20.18 5.54 -3.16
C THR A 124 21.49 4.75 -3.22
N ASP A 125 21.47 3.43 -2.97
CA ASP A 125 22.61 2.52 -3.19
C ASP A 125 22.85 2.13 -4.66
N SER A 126 22.18 2.81 -5.59
CA SER A 126 22.24 2.59 -7.05
C SER A 126 21.72 1.23 -7.52
N SER A 127 21.10 0.44 -6.64
CA SER A 127 20.54 -0.86 -7.00
C SER A 127 19.02 -0.87 -6.99
N ILE A 128 18.47 -1.72 -7.85
CA ILE A 128 17.05 -2.06 -7.85
C ILE A 128 16.95 -3.53 -7.46
N LYS A 129 15.94 -3.86 -6.67
CA LYS A 129 15.72 -5.23 -6.21
C LYS A 129 14.30 -5.65 -6.48
N LEU A 130 14.14 -6.87 -6.97
CA LEU A 130 12.86 -7.56 -7.07
C LEU A 130 12.72 -8.54 -5.91
N TRP A 131 11.57 -8.53 -5.26
CA TRP A 131 11.27 -9.31 -4.08
C TRP A 131 10.02 -10.14 -4.28
N ASP A 132 10.05 -11.37 -3.77
CA ASP A 132 8.87 -12.23 -3.65
C ASP A 132 8.23 -12.02 -2.28
N ILE A 133 6.96 -11.58 -2.26
CA ILE A 133 6.22 -11.34 -1.01
C ILE A 133 5.99 -12.64 -0.23
N LYS A 134 5.75 -13.76 -0.92
CA LYS A 134 5.52 -15.07 -0.30
C LYS A 134 6.80 -15.62 0.30
N ARG A 135 7.88 -15.62 -0.48
CA ARG A 135 9.16 -16.23 -0.10
C ARG A 135 10.04 -15.37 0.80
N LYS A 136 9.72 -14.08 0.99
CA LYS A 136 10.53 -13.11 1.76
C LYS A 136 11.96 -12.96 1.24
N SER A 137 12.21 -13.28 -0.03
CA SER A 137 13.55 -13.32 -0.60
C SER A 137 13.68 -12.34 -1.75
N CYS A 138 14.88 -11.77 -1.89
CA CYS A 138 15.27 -11.05 -3.09
C CYS A 138 15.46 -12.06 -4.23
N ILE A 139 14.72 -11.88 -5.33
CA ILE A 139 14.82 -12.73 -6.53
C ILE A 139 15.96 -12.20 -7.41
N TYR A 140 15.88 -10.93 -7.77
CA TYR A 140 16.86 -10.27 -8.62
C TYR A 140 17.41 -9.01 -7.97
N ARG A 141 18.69 -8.77 -8.22
CA ARG A 141 19.38 -7.51 -7.90
C ARG A 141 19.89 -6.93 -9.22
N TYR A 142 19.22 -5.91 -9.70
CA TYR A 142 19.64 -5.17 -10.88
C TYR A 142 20.68 -4.13 -10.49
N LYS A 143 21.82 -4.16 -11.19
CA LYS A 143 22.92 -3.21 -11.05
C LYS A 143 23.18 -2.61 -12.43
N GLY A 144 23.35 -1.28 -12.49
CA GLY A 144 23.67 -0.61 -13.74
C GLY A 144 23.59 0.90 -13.69
N HIS A 145 22.76 1.46 -12.81
CA HIS A 145 22.78 2.90 -12.54
C HIS A 145 24.08 3.31 -11.84
N GLN A 146 24.55 4.51 -12.16
CA GLN A 146 25.76 5.11 -11.56
C GLN A 146 25.43 6.12 -10.45
N GLY A 147 24.15 6.37 -10.20
CA GLY A 147 23.64 7.27 -9.16
C GLY A 147 22.46 6.68 -8.41
N SER A 148 21.82 7.48 -7.56
CA SER A 148 20.59 7.11 -6.88
C SER A 148 19.50 6.73 -7.89
N VAL A 149 18.66 5.75 -7.56
CA VAL A 149 17.48 5.44 -8.37
C VAL A 149 16.28 6.11 -7.71
N ASN A 150 15.76 7.15 -8.35
CA ASN A 150 14.77 8.06 -7.78
C ASN A 150 13.35 7.50 -7.87
N ASN A 151 13.03 6.81 -8.97
CA ASN A 151 11.70 6.26 -9.21
C ASN A 151 11.77 4.93 -9.96
N LEU A 152 10.76 4.09 -9.77
CA LEU A 152 10.59 2.85 -10.50
C LEU A 152 9.10 2.56 -10.72
N GLN A 153 8.77 1.97 -11.87
CA GLN A 153 7.40 1.59 -12.22
C GLN A 153 7.45 0.23 -12.93
N PHE A 154 6.43 -0.61 -12.72
CA PHE A 154 6.22 -1.79 -13.54
C PHE A 154 5.47 -1.42 -14.82
N SER A 155 5.74 -2.13 -15.91
CA SER A 155 4.88 -2.07 -17.09
C SER A 155 3.49 -2.64 -16.75
N PRO A 156 2.42 -2.20 -17.44
CA PRO A 156 1.05 -2.65 -17.15
C PRO A 156 0.86 -4.17 -17.28
N ASP A 157 1.62 -4.81 -18.17
CA ASP A 157 1.63 -6.27 -18.35
C ASP A 157 2.51 -7.01 -17.32
N GLY A 158 3.28 -6.29 -16.50
CA GLY A 158 4.22 -6.84 -15.53
C GLY A 158 5.50 -7.45 -16.15
N GLY A 159 5.72 -7.30 -17.46
CA GLY A 159 6.89 -7.85 -18.14
C GLY A 159 8.19 -7.12 -17.82
N TRP A 160 8.13 -5.81 -17.58
CA TRP A 160 9.28 -4.93 -17.44
C TRP A 160 9.24 -4.06 -16.17
N ILE A 161 10.41 -3.59 -15.77
CA ILE A 161 10.58 -2.46 -14.83
C ILE A 161 11.26 -1.32 -15.58
N ALA A 162 10.70 -0.11 -15.49
CA ALA A 162 11.41 1.11 -15.81
C ALA A 162 11.98 1.73 -14.54
N SER A 163 13.21 2.22 -14.60
CA SER A 163 13.86 2.91 -13.49
C SER A 163 14.45 4.26 -13.90
N ALA A 164 14.18 5.28 -13.09
CA ALA A 164 14.68 6.64 -13.24
C ALA A 164 15.92 6.85 -12.38
N GLY A 165 17.07 7.15 -13.00
CA GLY A 165 18.32 7.36 -12.31
C GLY A 165 18.73 8.83 -12.20
N GLU A 166 19.45 9.16 -11.13
CA GLU A 166 20.16 10.42 -10.94
C GLU A 166 21.27 10.62 -11.98
N ASP A 167 21.71 9.54 -12.63
CA ASP A 167 22.65 9.54 -13.76
C ASP A 167 22.06 10.09 -15.07
N GLY A 168 20.79 10.53 -15.07
CA GLY A 168 20.11 11.07 -16.24
C GLY A 168 19.71 10.02 -17.26
N ILE A 169 19.71 8.73 -16.87
CA ILE A 169 19.37 7.61 -17.75
C ILE A 169 18.10 6.96 -17.22
N VAL A 170 17.18 6.61 -18.13
CA VAL A 170 16.10 5.67 -17.82
C VAL A 170 16.53 4.29 -18.28
N LYS A 171 16.43 3.30 -17.40
CA LYS A 171 16.78 1.91 -17.72
C LYS A 171 15.53 1.03 -17.72
N LEU A 172 15.44 0.14 -18.71
CA LEU A 172 14.40 -0.87 -18.79
C LEU A 172 14.98 -2.23 -18.46
N TRP A 173 14.30 -2.97 -17.60
CA TRP A 173 14.73 -4.28 -17.12
C TRP A 173 13.66 -5.32 -17.46
N ASP A 174 14.09 -6.42 -18.06
CA ASP A 174 13.23 -7.56 -18.31
C ASP A 174 13.15 -8.42 -17.05
N LEU A 175 11.93 -8.60 -16.51
CA LEU A 175 11.70 -9.45 -15.33
C LEU A 175 11.95 -10.92 -15.59
N LYS A 176 11.59 -11.44 -16.77
CA LYS A 176 11.73 -12.85 -17.11
C LYS A 176 13.19 -13.22 -17.26
N ALA A 177 13.93 -12.40 -18.01
CA ALA A 177 15.36 -12.60 -18.22
C ALA A 177 16.22 -12.18 -17.01
N GLY A 178 15.71 -11.29 -16.15
CA GLY A 178 16.46 -10.75 -15.01
C GLY A 178 17.64 -9.86 -15.44
N LYS A 179 17.53 -9.20 -16.60
CA LYS A 179 18.62 -8.45 -17.23
C LYS A 179 18.17 -7.06 -17.70
N LEU A 180 19.16 -6.20 -17.93
CA LEU A 180 18.95 -4.91 -18.59
C LEU A 180 18.53 -5.17 -20.04
N LEU A 181 17.42 -4.55 -20.44
CA LEU A 181 16.87 -4.62 -21.79
C LEU A 181 17.37 -3.43 -22.64
N ALA A 182 17.25 -2.21 -22.11
CA ALA A 182 17.64 -1.00 -22.84
C ALA A 182 18.07 0.14 -21.91
N ASP A 183 18.96 0.99 -22.44
CA ASP A 183 19.36 2.27 -21.86
C ASP A 183 18.75 3.41 -22.68
N LEU A 184 17.76 4.10 -22.10
CA LEU A 184 17.11 5.26 -22.72
C LEU A 184 17.88 6.53 -22.31
N LYS A 185 18.84 6.90 -23.17
CA LYS A 185 19.71 8.07 -22.96
C LYS A 185 19.14 9.30 -23.65
N GLY A 186 19.08 10.43 -22.96
CA GLY A 186 18.68 11.69 -23.57
C GLY A 186 18.43 12.84 -22.60
N HIS A 187 18.18 12.56 -21.32
CA HIS A 187 18.09 13.60 -20.30
C HIS A 187 19.47 14.17 -19.97
N LYS A 188 19.52 15.47 -19.67
CA LYS A 188 20.77 16.20 -19.33
C LYS A 188 21.05 16.24 -17.82
N SER A 189 20.08 15.83 -17.01
CA SER A 189 20.12 15.86 -15.54
C SER A 189 19.34 14.67 -14.98
N GLY A 190 19.37 14.47 -13.66
CA GLY A 190 18.70 13.37 -12.97
C GLY A 190 17.24 13.21 -13.38
N VAL A 191 16.83 11.97 -13.61
CA VAL A 191 15.44 11.63 -13.92
C VAL A 191 14.71 11.41 -12.61
N ASN A 192 13.60 12.13 -12.42
CA ASN A 192 12.86 12.13 -11.16
C ASN A 192 11.74 11.10 -11.16
N VAL A 193 11.11 10.87 -12.32
CA VAL A 193 9.89 10.07 -12.41
C VAL A 193 9.77 9.39 -13.79
N VAL A 194 9.16 8.21 -13.81
CA VAL A 194 8.81 7.46 -15.01
C VAL A 194 7.38 6.94 -14.87
N ASP A 195 6.64 6.87 -15.97
CA ASP A 195 5.31 6.25 -16.00
C ASP A 195 5.08 5.57 -17.35
N PHE A 196 4.36 4.45 -17.33
CA PHE A 196 4.03 3.69 -18.53
C PHE A 196 2.66 4.10 -19.05
N HIS A 197 2.52 4.14 -20.38
CA HIS A 197 1.22 4.30 -20.99
C HIS A 197 0.35 3.05 -20.73
N PRO A 198 -0.95 3.19 -20.39
CA PRO A 198 -1.79 2.06 -19.99
C PRO A 198 -2.13 1.10 -21.13
N GLY A 199 -2.03 1.52 -22.40
CA GLY A 199 -2.46 0.73 -23.55
C GLY A 199 -1.50 0.66 -24.74
N GLU A 200 -0.37 1.37 -24.69
CA GLU A 200 0.59 1.46 -25.79
C GLU A 200 1.99 1.15 -25.26
N LEU A 201 2.89 0.74 -26.15
CA LEU A 201 4.30 0.49 -25.83
C LEU A 201 5.07 1.81 -25.73
N LEU A 202 4.62 2.67 -24.83
CA LEU A 202 5.15 4.02 -24.62
C LEU A 202 5.51 4.23 -23.15
N LEU A 203 6.66 4.87 -22.92
CA LEU A 203 7.09 5.31 -21.60
C LEU A 203 7.29 6.83 -21.60
N ALA A 204 6.83 7.50 -20.55
CA ALA A 204 7.18 8.89 -20.30
C ALA A 204 8.20 8.99 -19.16
N SER A 205 9.09 9.97 -19.24
CA SER A 205 10.04 10.30 -18.18
C SER A 205 10.13 11.80 -17.93
N GLY A 206 10.12 12.19 -16.66
CA GLY A 206 10.26 13.57 -16.21
C GLY A 206 11.58 13.78 -15.47
N SER A 207 12.28 14.88 -15.78
CA SER A 207 13.63 15.13 -15.25
C SER A 207 13.79 16.54 -14.67
N SER A 208 14.80 16.66 -13.82
CA SER A 208 15.35 17.92 -13.34
C SER A 208 15.96 18.78 -14.46
N ASP A 209 16.15 18.22 -15.67
CA ASP A 209 16.51 18.99 -16.87
C ASP A 209 15.35 19.81 -17.45
N ARG A 210 14.18 19.77 -16.78
CA ARG A 210 13.00 20.56 -17.10
C ARG A 210 12.34 20.11 -18.40
N THR A 211 12.50 18.84 -18.77
CA THR A 211 11.83 18.23 -19.92
C THR A 211 11.07 16.98 -19.52
N VAL A 212 9.99 16.70 -20.26
CA VAL A 212 9.37 15.38 -20.34
C VAL A 212 9.79 14.75 -21.67
N LYS A 213 10.18 13.49 -21.64
CA LYS A 213 10.54 12.70 -22.82
C LYS A 213 9.61 11.51 -22.97
N PHE A 214 9.25 11.22 -24.21
CA PHE A 214 8.41 10.09 -24.59
C PHE A 214 9.23 9.09 -25.38
N TRP A 215 9.21 7.83 -24.95
CA TRP A 215 10.04 6.77 -25.48
C TRP A 215 9.15 5.67 -26.05
N ASP A 216 9.40 5.31 -27.30
CA ASP A 216 8.82 4.13 -27.92
C ASP A 216 9.57 2.90 -27.42
N LEU A 217 8.83 1.94 -26.89
CA LEU A 217 9.35 0.70 -26.31
C LEU A 217 9.38 -0.45 -27.31
N GLU A 218 8.84 -0.29 -28.52
CA GLU A 218 9.03 -1.25 -29.60
C GLU A 218 10.45 -1.18 -30.16
N ASN A 219 10.94 0.04 -30.42
CA ASN A 219 12.26 0.28 -30.98
C ASN A 219 13.27 0.90 -29.99
N PHE A 220 12.86 1.17 -28.74
CA PHE A 220 13.68 1.78 -27.69
C PHE A 220 14.29 3.13 -28.05
N HIS A 221 13.52 3.99 -28.72
CA HIS A 221 13.98 5.30 -29.19
C HIS A 221 13.13 6.45 -28.65
N LEU A 222 13.70 7.65 -28.65
CA LEU A 222 13.01 8.88 -28.27
C LEU A 222 12.02 9.27 -29.38
N VAL A 223 10.74 9.31 -29.06
CA VAL A 223 9.66 9.75 -29.97
C VAL A 223 9.60 11.27 -30.01
N SER A 224 9.47 11.88 -28.83
CA SER A 224 9.36 13.33 -28.70
C SER A 224 9.85 13.82 -27.34
N SER A 225 10.18 15.11 -27.27
CA SER A 225 10.66 15.79 -26.07
C SER A 225 9.96 17.13 -25.95
N THR A 226 9.52 17.47 -24.76
CA THR A 226 8.98 18.81 -24.49
C THR A 226 10.11 19.84 -24.52
N PRO A 227 9.82 21.13 -24.81
CA PRO A 227 10.76 22.20 -24.57
C PRO A 227 11.12 22.30 -23.08
N GLU A 228 12.26 22.91 -22.78
CA GLU A 228 12.69 23.17 -21.40
C GLU A 228 11.69 24.13 -20.74
N ILE A 229 11.08 23.71 -19.64
CA ILE A 229 10.18 24.52 -18.81
C ILE A 229 10.94 25.24 -17.69
N SER A 230 10.25 26.05 -16.88
CA SER A 230 10.89 26.88 -15.84
C SER A 230 11.49 26.07 -14.68
N HIS A 231 10.87 24.95 -14.31
CA HIS A 231 11.25 24.09 -13.19
C HIS A 231 11.37 22.63 -13.61
N GLY A 232 12.09 21.85 -12.82
CA GLY A 232 12.19 20.40 -13.01
C GLY A 232 10.80 19.74 -12.94
N VAL A 233 10.67 18.60 -13.61
CA VAL A 233 9.44 17.80 -13.55
C VAL A 233 9.49 16.94 -12.30
N ASP A 234 8.51 17.09 -11.42
CA ASP A 234 8.44 16.40 -10.13
C ASP A 234 7.72 15.04 -10.28
N ASN A 235 6.55 15.05 -10.90
CA ASN A 235 5.72 13.87 -11.14
C ASN A 235 5.11 13.90 -12.54
N ILE A 236 4.82 12.71 -13.06
CA ILE A 236 4.07 12.50 -14.28
C ILE A 236 3.06 11.38 -14.05
N LEU A 237 1.93 11.42 -14.76
CA LEU A 237 0.90 10.41 -14.67
C LEU A 237 0.11 10.36 -15.98
N PHE A 238 0.04 9.20 -16.61
CA PHE A 238 -0.85 8.99 -17.75
C PHE A 238 -2.31 8.94 -17.30
N HIS A 239 -3.19 9.54 -18.08
CA HIS A 239 -4.62 9.37 -17.89
C HIS A 239 -4.99 7.89 -18.07
N PRO A 240 -5.90 7.30 -17.26
CA PRO A 240 -6.21 5.87 -17.34
C PRO A 240 -6.74 5.40 -18.71
N SER A 241 -7.33 6.30 -19.50
CA SER A 241 -7.76 6.00 -20.87
C SER A 241 -6.62 6.02 -21.90
N GLY A 242 -5.43 6.50 -21.54
CA GLY A 242 -4.31 6.71 -22.45
C GLY A 242 -4.45 7.93 -23.36
N SER A 243 -5.30 8.91 -23.03
CA SER A 243 -5.52 10.06 -23.92
C SER A 243 -4.47 11.17 -23.81
N CYS A 244 -3.85 11.33 -22.65
CA CYS A 244 -2.92 12.41 -22.36
C CYS A 244 -2.06 12.09 -21.11
N LEU A 245 -0.98 12.86 -20.95
CA LEU A 245 -0.07 12.80 -19.82
C LEU A 245 -0.20 14.08 -18.99
N PHE A 246 -0.30 13.93 -17.68
CA PHE A 246 -0.24 15.04 -16.72
C PHE A 246 1.16 15.12 -16.15
N ALA A 247 1.77 16.29 -16.18
CA ALA A 247 3.10 16.54 -15.63
C ALA A 247 3.07 17.71 -14.65
N THR A 248 3.64 17.53 -13.47
CA THR A 248 3.75 18.58 -12.45
C THR A 248 5.16 19.12 -12.39
N SER A 249 5.29 20.43 -12.30
CA SER A 249 6.57 21.12 -12.13
C SER A 249 6.38 22.32 -11.22
N ALA A 250 6.92 22.28 -10.00
CA ALA A 250 6.70 23.32 -8.99
C ALA A 250 5.23 23.79 -9.02
N ASN A 251 4.96 25.08 -9.22
CA ASN A 251 3.60 25.67 -9.18
C ASN A 251 2.72 25.46 -10.43
N MET A 252 3.03 24.49 -11.29
CA MET A 252 2.32 24.26 -12.55
C MET A 252 1.95 22.78 -12.74
N LEU A 253 0.75 22.57 -13.28
CA LEU A 253 0.31 21.33 -13.90
C LEU A 253 0.18 21.54 -15.41
N ARG A 254 0.78 20.66 -16.21
CA ARG A 254 0.66 20.69 -17.67
C ARG A 254 0.11 19.38 -18.19
N VAL A 255 -0.64 19.46 -19.29
CA VAL A 255 -1.23 18.29 -19.96
C VAL A 255 -0.64 18.16 -21.34
N TYR A 256 -0.05 17.02 -21.65
CA TYR A 256 0.69 16.75 -22.87
C TYR A 256 0.06 15.63 -23.71
N GLY A 257 0.15 15.77 -25.02
CA GLY A 257 0.14 14.69 -26.00
C GLY A 257 1.54 14.50 -26.59
N TRP A 258 1.82 13.32 -27.15
CA TRP A 258 3.17 12.90 -27.53
C TRP A 258 3.39 12.70 -29.04
N GLU A 259 2.33 12.61 -29.85
CA GLU A 259 2.40 12.33 -31.29
C GLU A 259 1.50 13.23 -32.16
N PRO A 260 2.05 14.32 -32.72
CA PRO A 260 3.30 14.97 -32.31
C PRO A 260 3.15 15.55 -30.90
N TYR A 261 4.27 15.94 -30.29
CA TYR A 261 4.24 16.65 -29.01
C TYR A 261 3.27 17.84 -29.07
N GLN A 262 2.34 17.89 -28.12
CA GLN A 262 1.39 18.99 -27.97
C GLN A 262 1.14 19.28 -26.49
N CYS A 263 1.16 20.55 -26.10
CA CYS A 263 0.67 20.98 -24.79
C CYS A 263 -0.81 21.33 -24.92
N PHE A 264 -1.69 20.53 -24.34
CA PHE A 264 -3.14 20.74 -24.38
C PHE A 264 -3.60 21.82 -23.40
N ASP A 265 -3.01 21.83 -22.20
CA ASP A 265 -3.38 22.79 -21.14
C ASP A 265 -2.21 23.06 -20.20
N GLU A 266 -2.25 24.23 -19.56
CA GLU A 266 -1.28 24.67 -18.55
C GLU A 266 -2.04 25.38 -17.42
N ILE A 267 -1.92 24.85 -16.21
CA ILE A 267 -2.72 25.26 -15.05
C ILE A 267 -1.79 25.65 -13.91
N ARG A 268 -1.95 26.89 -13.42
CA ARG A 268 -1.21 27.39 -12.25
C ARG A 268 -1.87 26.91 -10.97
N THR A 269 -1.14 26.14 -10.18
CA THR A 269 -1.67 25.43 -9.01
C THR A 269 -1.15 25.99 -7.69
N ASN A 270 -0.02 26.71 -7.71
CA ASN A 270 0.63 27.31 -6.52
C ASN A 270 0.88 26.30 -5.37
N TRP A 271 1.02 25.01 -5.68
CA TRP A 271 1.17 23.94 -4.69
C TRP A 271 2.61 23.68 -4.23
N GLY A 272 3.60 24.44 -4.70
CA GLY A 272 5.01 24.12 -4.47
C GLY A 272 5.43 22.90 -5.27
N ASN A 273 6.16 21.95 -4.69
CA ASN A 273 6.48 20.69 -5.40
C ASN A 273 5.39 19.66 -5.10
N ALA A 274 4.64 19.25 -6.13
CA ALA A 274 3.66 18.18 -5.98
C ALA A 274 4.39 16.86 -5.77
N ALA A 275 4.15 16.22 -4.63
CA ALA A 275 4.85 15.00 -4.23
C ALA A 275 4.19 13.73 -4.78
N SER A 276 2.87 13.74 -4.93
CA SER A 276 2.11 12.68 -5.60
C SER A 276 0.91 13.29 -6.30
N ILE A 277 0.58 12.69 -7.44
CA ILE A 277 -0.65 12.93 -8.18
C ILE A 277 -1.35 11.60 -8.43
N CYS A 278 -2.67 11.61 -8.48
CA CYS A 278 -3.45 10.40 -8.70
C CYS A 278 -4.84 10.74 -9.27
N PHE A 279 -5.32 9.89 -10.16
CA PHE A 279 -6.70 9.95 -10.63
C PHE A 279 -7.65 9.32 -9.62
N THR A 280 -8.78 9.98 -9.40
CA THR A 280 -10.01 9.39 -8.90
C THR A 280 -11.05 9.40 -10.03
N ASN A 281 -12.19 8.72 -9.88
CA ASN A 281 -13.14 8.47 -10.97
C ASN A 281 -13.54 9.70 -11.82
N THR A 282 -13.52 10.91 -11.26
CA THR A 282 -13.91 12.14 -11.97
C THR A 282 -12.92 13.30 -11.81
N GLN A 283 -11.85 13.14 -11.04
CA GLN A 283 -10.99 14.24 -10.60
C GLN A 283 -9.53 13.79 -10.54
N LEU A 284 -8.61 14.75 -10.59
CA LEU A 284 -7.21 14.54 -10.32
C LEU A 284 -6.89 15.09 -8.93
N LEU A 285 -6.46 14.23 -8.03
CA LEU A 285 -5.95 14.62 -6.73
C LEU A 285 -4.44 14.82 -6.83
N ALA A 286 -3.95 15.91 -6.25
CA ALA A 286 -2.55 16.18 -6.08
C ALA A 286 -2.29 16.51 -4.62
N ALA A 287 -1.14 16.09 -4.08
CA ALA A 287 -0.75 16.44 -2.74
C ALA A 287 0.71 16.90 -2.74
N SER A 288 0.94 18.05 -2.12
CA SER A 288 2.28 18.51 -1.76
C SER A 288 2.43 18.52 -0.25
N TYR A 289 3.67 18.62 0.21
CA TYR A 289 3.96 18.77 1.63
C TYR A 289 5.08 19.78 1.83
N MET A 290 5.07 20.42 2.99
CA MET A 290 6.10 21.34 3.44
C MET A 290 6.26 21.15 4.94
N GLU A 291 7.49 20.85 5.38
CA GLU A 291 7.79 20.50 6.76
C GLU A 291 6.82 19.42 7.29
N THR A 292 5.95 19.76 8.24
CA THR A 292 4.98 18.85 8.88
C THR A 292 3.60 18.86 8.22
N PHE A 293 3.36 19.75 7.26
CA PHE A 293 2.04 20.01 6.69
C PHE A 293 1.86 19.34 5.33
N VAL A 294 0.64 18.87 5.08
CA VAL A 294 0.18 18.41 3.78
C VAL A 294 -0.79 19.43 3.21
N PHE A 295 -0.66 19.67 1.90
CA PHE A 295 -1.51 20.53 1.12
C PHE A 295 -2.15 19.69 0.00
N PRO A 296 -3.41 19.25 0.18
CA PRO A 296 -4.13 18.53 -0.85
C PRO A 296 -4.78 19.52 -1.84
N TYR A 297 -4.78 19.14 -3.10
CA TYR A 297 -5.34 19.89 -4.21
C TYR A 297 -6.20 18.97 -5.07
N LEU A 298 -7.29 19.51 -5.56
CA LEU A 298 -8.25 18.82 -6.40
C LEU A 298 -8.35 19.59 -7.71
N VAL A 299 -8.11 18.88 -8.81
CA VAL A 299 -8.16 19.42 -10.16
C VAL A 299 -9.36 18.80 -10.88
N PHE A 300 -10.28 19.67 -11.34
CA PHE A 300 -11.50 19.24 -12.01
C PHE A 300 -11.24 18.93 -13.48
N LEU A 301 -11.14 17.63 -13.82
CA LEU A 301 -10.75 17.18 -15.16
C LEU A 301 -11.69 17.65 -16.28
N GLN A 302 -12.98 17.83 -15.97
CA GLN A 302 -13.97 18.39 -16.92
C GLN A 302 -13.61 19.79 -17.43
N ARG A 303 -12.76 20.52 -16.69
CA ARG A 303 -12.32 21.88 -17.02
C ARG A 303 -10.89 21.93 -17.57
N VAL A 304 -10.30 20.76 -17.84
CA VAL A 304 -8.93 20.61 -18.32
C VAL A 304 -8.93 20.03 -19.72
N LYS A 305 -8.23 20.69 -20.65
CA LYS A 305 -8.09 20.17 -22.03
C LYS A 305 -7.11 18.98 -22.05
N PRO A 306 -7.37 17.91 -22.84
CA PRO A 306 -8.44 17.76 -23.83
C PRO A 306 -9.74 17.13 -23.28
N ILE A 307 -9.85 16.91 -21.96
CA ILE A 307 -10.90 16.10 -21.31
C ILE A 307 -12.25 16.85 -21.18
N MET A 308 -12.43 17.98 -21.87
CA MET A 308 -13.74 18.65 -21.96
C MET A 308 -14.72 17.78 -22.76
N ASP A 309 -15.70 17.17 -22.08
CA ASP A 309 -16.87 16.56 -22.71
C ASP A 309 -17.64 17.62 -23.51
N THR A 310 -17.86 17.37 -24.80
CA THR A 310 -18.65 18.20 -25.71
C THR A 310 -20.17 18.08 -25.47
N SER A 311 -20.62 18.06 -24.22
CA SER A 311 -22.03 17.82 -23.87
C SER A 311 -22.78 19.03 -23.28
N TYR A 312 -22.14 20.20 -23.16
CA TYR A 312 -22.85 21.45 -22.86
C TYR A 312 -22.63 22.49 -23.95
N GLY A 313 -23.59 22.54 -24.88
CA GLY A 313 -23.64 23.52 -25.96
C GLY A 313 -24.78 23.24 -26.93
N ASN A 314 -26.03 23.31 -26.46
CA ASN A 314 -27.17 23.53 -27.35
C ASN A 314 -27.11 25.00 -27.80
N ASP A 315 -26.38 25.27 -28.88
CA ASP A 315 -26.59 26.45 -29.71
C ASP A 315 -26.20 26.12 -31.17
N PRO A 316 -27.16 26.06 -32.11
CA PRO A 316 -26.88 25.75 -33.49
C PRO A 316 -26.51 27.04 -34.24
N LYS A 317 -25.22 27.37 -34.33
CA LYS A 317 -24.64 28.15 -35.44
C LYS A 317 -23.11 28.22 -35.37
N SER A 318 -22.49 27.52 -36.32
CA SER A 318 -21.21 27.82 -36.99
C SER A 318 -19.99 28.14 -36.11
N ILE A 319 -19.06 27.18 -36.03
CA ILE A 319 -17.74 27.24 -36.69
C ILE A 319 -17.30 25.79 -36.91
N SER A 320 -17.05 25.46 -38.18
CA SER A 320 -16.55 24.16 -38.63
C SER A 320 -15.18 23.86 -38.05
N SER A 321 -15.06 22.79 -37.25
CA SER A 321 -13.80 22.11 -37.03
C SER A 321 -13.48 21.22 -38.23
N PRO A 322 -12.25 21.20 -38.76
CA PRO A 322 -11.87 20.18 -39.72
C PRO A 322 -11.83 18.83 -38.99
N ALA A 323 -12.51 17.84 -39.55
CA ALA A 323 -12.47 16.46 -39.08
C ALA A 323 -11.01 15.97 -39.08
N LEU A 324 -10.42 15.81 -37.90
CA LEU A 324 -9.22 15.00 -37.73
C LEU A 324 -9.66 13.55 -37.72
N ASP A 325 -9.49 12.89 -38.88
CA ASP A 325 -9.49 11.45 -39.02
C ASP A 325 -8.60 10.84 -37.93
N ARG A 326 -9.21 10.20 -36.93
CA ARG A 326 -8.50 9.38 -35.95
C ARG A 326 -7.97 8.14 -36.64
N LYS A 327 -6.78 8.22 -37.22
CA LYS A 327 -5.94 7.04 -37.45
C LYS A 327 -5.43 6.56 -36.09
N LYS A 328 -5.47 5.24 -35.88
CA LYS A 328 -4.86 4.56 -34.72
C LYS A 328 -3.36 4.93 -34.66
N PRO A 329 -2.76 5.06 -33.46
CA PRO A 329 -1.36 5.49 -33.31
C PRO A 329 -0.32 4.49 -33.86
N PHE A 330 -0.73 3.34 -34.39
CA PHE A 330 0.13 2.50 -35.23
C PHE A 330 -0.67 2.02 -36.45
N SER A 331 -0.46 2.66 -37.62
CA SER A 331 -0.88 2.11 -38.91
C SER A 331 0.33 1.65 -39.70
N HIS A 332 0.73 0.39 -39.52
CA HIS A 332 1.61 -0.28 -40.47
C HIS A 332 0.79 -0.75 -41.66
N GLY A 333 1.21 -0.39 -42.88
CA GLY A 333 0.73 -1.02 -44.10
C GLY A 333 1.06 -2.50 -44.08
N THR A 334 0.09 -3.34 -44.45
CA THR A 334 0.30 -4.77 -44.66
C THR A 334 1.36 -5.00 -45.74
N PRO A 335 2.18 -6.04 -45.54
CA PRO A 335 2.31 -7.03 -46.60
C PRO A 335 1.90 -8.41 -46.09
N ASP A 336 1.19 -9.11 -46.96
CA ASP A 336 0.81 -10.51 -46.84
C ASP A 336 2.00 -11.40 -46.49
N THR A 337 1.92 -12.11 -45.36
CA THR A 337 2.17 -13.56 -45.27
C THR A 337 1.97 -13.99 -43.82
N ALA A 338 0.99 -14.87 -43.62
CA ALA A 338 0.83 -15.60 -42.38
C ALA A 338 2.08 -16.47 -42.15
N VAL A 339 2.87 -16.16 -41.13
CA VAL A 339 3.87 -17.09 -40.60
C VAL A 339 3.39 -17.54 -39.22
N VAL A 340 2.71 -18.68 -39.25
CA VAL A 340 2.49 -19.56 -38.10
C VAL A 340 3.86 -19.91 -37.52
N MET A 341 4.14 -19.52 -36.26
CA MET A 341 5.28 -20.03 -35.50
C MET A 341 5.06 -21.54 -35.25
N PRO A 342 5.98 -22.44 -35.66
CA PRO A 342 5.73 -23.87 -35.61
C PRO A 342 6.08 -24.46 -34.24
N HIS A 343 5.24 -25.40 -33.79
CA HIS A 343 5.69 -26.50 -32.95
C HIS A 343 6.74 -27.33 -33.69
N ARG A 344 7.93 -27.53 -33.10
CA ARG A 344 8.82 -28.65 -33.43
C ARG A 344 9.64 -29.02 -32.19
N ARG A 345 9.17 -30.04 -31.47
CA ARG A 345 9.66 -31.43 -31.39
C ARG A 345 10.97 -31.60 -30.61
N GLU A 346 10.82 -32.41 -29.58
CA GLU A 346 11.83 -33.12 -28.81
C GLU A 346 12.92 -33.74 -29.68
N SER A 347 14.16 -33.58 -29.24
CA SER A 347 15.22 -34.55 -29.45
C SER A 347 16.06 -34.63 -28.18
N ASN A 348 16.14 -35.84 -27.65
CA ASN A 348 16.81 -36.22 -26.41
C ASN A 348 18.32 -35.96 -26.38
N SER A 349 18.80 -35.95 -25.13
CA SER A 349 20.13 -36.31 -24.60
C SER A 349 21.31 -35.36 -24.81
N SER A 350 21.68 -34.67 -23.73
CA SER A 350 22.96 -34.90 -23.07
C SER A 350 22.91 -34.36 -21.63
N ALA A 351 22.90 -35.28 -20.66
CA ALA A 351 23.26 -34.99 -19.28
C ALA A 351 24.74 -34.58 -19.21
N PHE A 352 25.11 -33.58 -18.42
CA PHE A 352 26.42 -33.41 -17.74
C PHE A 352 26.31 -32.15 -16.85
N GLU A 353 26.09 -32.36 -15.55
CA GLU A 353 27.04 -32.11 -14.45
C GLU A 353 27.05 -30.66 -13.95
N LEU A 354 26.27 -30.43 -12.88
CA LEU A 354 26.47 -29.32 -11.95
C LEU A 354 27.61 -29.72 -11.00
N GLU A 355 28.79 -29.15 -11.19
CA GLU A 355 29.89 -29.23 -10.22
C GLU A 355 29.46 -28.63 -8.88
N HIS A 356 29.25 -29.49 -7.90
CA HIS A 356 29.38 -29.16 -6.49
C HIS A 356 30.87 -29.00 -6.16
N ARG A 357 31.28 -27.83 -5.66
CA ARG A 357 32.51 -27.71 -4.86
C ARG A 357 32.19 -27.16 -3.47
N ASN A 358 32.20 -28.10 -2.52
CA ASN A 358 32.50 -27.90 -1.11
C ASN A 358 33.93 -27.40 -0.95
N ILE A 359 34.18 -26.43 -0.07
CA ILE A 359 35.38 -26.20 0.78
C ILE A 359 34.97 -25.07 1.76
N ASP A 360 35.20 -25.03 3.07
CA ASP A 360 35.54 -26.00 4.12
C ASP A 360 35.22 -25.30 5.45
N HIS A 361 34.88 -26.09 6.47
CA HIS A 361 34.91 -25.63 7.86
C HIS A 361 36.37 -25.41 8.29
N ASN A 362 36.69 -24.20 8.75
CA ASN A 362 37.88 -24.00 9.58
C ASN A 362 37.50 -23.24 10.86
N HIS A 363 37.51 -24.00 11.95
CA HIS A 363 37.55 -23.51 13.31
C HIS A 363 38.91 -22.83 13.54
N GLN A 364 38.91 -21.54 13.85
CA GLN A 364 39.92 -20.94 14.71
C GLN A 364 39.24 -20.09 15.76
N ALA A 365 39.34 -20.57 17.00
CA ALA A 365 38.99 -19.88 18.20
C ALA A 365 39.95 -18.70 18.41
N ALA A 366 39.39 -17.50 18.60
CA ALA A 366 40.08 -16.38 19.21
C ALA A 366 39.19 -15.80 20.31
N ASN A 367 39.60 -16.07 21.54
CA ASN A 367 39.11 -15.47 22.78
C ASN A 367 39.20 -13.95 22.75
N LEU A 368 38.18 -13.25 23.28
CA LEU A 368 38.23 -12.04 24.15
C LEU A 368 36.82 -11.41 24.28
N PRO A 369 36.50 -10.65 25.36
CA PRO A 369 35.84 -11.17 26.55
C PRO A 369 34.37 -10.76 26.72
N ARG A 370 33.59 -11.62 27.39
CA ARG A 370 32.30 -11.29 28.00
C ARG A 370 32.53 -10.47 29.26
N THR A 371 32.16 -9.19 29.25
CA THR A 371 31.91 -8.42 30.48
C THR A 371 30.80 -7.39 30.27
N HIS A 372 29.78 -7.50 31.12
CA HIS A 372 28.79 -6.48 31.51
C HIS A 372 27.88 -5.86 30.43
N PHE A 373 26.70 -6.46 30.24
CA PHE A 373 25.43 -5.71 30.26
C PHE A 373 24.34 -6.64 30.85
N GLN A 374 24.32 -6.67 32.18
CA GLN A 374 23.22 -7.19 32.97
C GLN A 374 22.19 -6.06 33.13
N ASN A 375 20.92 -6.43 33.04
CA ASN A 375 19.76 -5.71 33.58
C ASN A 375 19.43 -4.33 33.00
N ASN A 376 18.46 -4.33 32.06
CA ASN A 376 17.39 -3.34 32.01
C ASN A 376 16.18 -3.94 31.26
N LEU A 377 15.62 -5.03 31.79
CA LEU A 377 14.20 -5.35 31.61
C LEU A 377 13.44 -4.50 32.63
N GLY A 378 13.34 -3.21 32.35
CA GLY A 378 12.45 -2.31 33.07
C GLY A 378 11.02 -2.60 32.64
N GLU A 379 10.19 -2.91 33.63
CA GLU A 379 8.75 -3.08 33.58
C GLU A 379 8.09 -2.13 32.57
N ILE A 380 7.46 -2.68 31.54
CA ILE A 380 6.48 -1.93 30.74
C ILE A 380 5.22 -1.90 31.60
N SER A 381 5.11 -0.89 32.46
CA SER A 381 3.93 -0.68 33.30
C SER A 381 2.69 -0.39 32.45
N ASP A 382 1.53 -0.88 32.93
CA ASP A 382 0.19 -0.75 32.32
C ASP A 382 -0.23 0.69 31.98
N GLN A 383 0.50 1.71 32.46
CA GLN A 383 0.28 3.12 32.13
C GLN A 383 0.62 3.47 30.67
N LYS A 384 1.59 2.80 30.02
CA LYS A 384 1.93 3.11 28.61
C LYS A 384 0.91 2.58 27.61
N CYS A 385 0.26 1.44 27.89
CA CYS A 385 -0.82 0.92 27.06
C CYS A 385 -2.13 1.71 27.25
N ASN A 386 -2.43 2.13 28.48
CA ASN A 386 -3.59 2.98 28.75
C ASN A 386 -3.48 4.36 28.07
N ASN A 387 -2.26 4.92 27.95
CA ASN A 387 -2.03 6.17 27.24
C ASN A 387 -2.28 6.11 25.72
N ILE A 388 -2.19 4.93 25.10
CA ILE A 388 -2.48 4.76 23.66
C ILE A 388 -4.00 4.75 23.42
N ILE A 389 -4.78 4.20 24.36
CA ILE A 389 -6.25 4.13 24.26
C ILE A 389 -6.90 5.45 24.72
N SER A 390 -6.36 6.11 25.75
CA SER A 390 -6.89 7.39 26.24
C SER A 390 -6.63 8.54 25.27
N ASN A 391 -5.47 8.58 24.61
CA ASN A 391 -5.16 9.64 23.64
C ASN A 391 -6.04 9.56 22.38
N ASN A 392 -6.49 8.37 21.98
CA ASN A 392 -7.46 8.23 20.89
C ASN A 392 -8.87 8.67 21.29
N ARG A 393 -9.20 8.63 22.60
CA ARG A 393 -10.52 9.04 23.12
C ARG A 393 -10.74 10.56 23.12
N GLU A 394 -9.69 11.36 23.28
CA GLU A 394 -9.83 12.82 23.27
C GLU A 394 -9.95 13.43 21.86
N HIS A 395 -9.42 12.75 20.84
CA HIS A 395 -9.44 13.23 19.46
C HIS A 395 -10.69 12.83 18.65
N LEU A 396 -11.57 12.01 19.24
CA LEU A 396 -12.81 11.51 18.60
C LEU A 396 -14.07 12.29 18.98
N LYS A 397 -13.97 13.50 19.55
CA LYS A 397 -15.16 14.34 19.75
C LYS A 397 -15.60 14.92 18.40
N PRO A 398 -16.82 14.61 17.89
CA PRO A 398 -17.34 15.28 16.71
C PRO A 398 -17.52 16.77 17.03
N GLN A 399 -16.76 17.64 16.38
CA GLN A 399 -17.04 19.06 16.42
C GLN A 399 -18.32 19.37 15.65
N SER A 400 -19.07 20.31 16.17
CA SER A 400 -20.50 20.58 15.94
C SER A 400 -20.89 20.85 14.48
N LYS A 401 -22.07 20.33 14.13
CA LYS A 401 -22.87 20.58 12.91
C LYS A 401 -22.82 22.05 12.47
N ILE A 402 -22.28 22.29 11.28
CA ILE A 402 -22.57 23.51 10.49
C ILE A 402 -23.73 23.16 9.56
N SER A 403 -24.79 23.95 9.61
CA SER A 403 -26.01 23.75 8.84
C SER A 403 -25.79 24.03 7.35
N PRO A 404 -26.36 23.22 6.43
CA PRO A 404 -26.23 23.45 5.01
C PRO A 404 -27.21 24.53 4.58
N LYS A 405 -26.69 25.64 4.07
CA LYS A 405 -27.37 26.39 3.01
C LYS A 405 -26.49 26.28 1.79
N LEU A 406 -26.92 25.56 0.76
CA LEU A 406 -26.66 25.97 -0.62
C LEU A 406 -27.53 25.22 -1.62
N LEU A 407 -27.76 25.94 -2.71
CA LEU A 407 -28.66 25.67 -3.82
C LEU A 407 -28.21 24.50 -4.71
N GLY A 408 -29.20 23.82 -5.31
CA GLY A 408 -29.21 23.55 -6.75
C GLY A 408 -28.37 22.38 -7.27
N GLY A 409 -28.61 21.16 -6.78
CA GLY A 409 -28.10 19.91 -7.38
C GLY A 409 -28.54 18.63 -6.67
N GLY A 410 -29.43 18.74 -5.68
CA GLY A 410 -29.54 17.75 -4.59
C GLY A 410 -30.21 16.42 -4.93
N GLU A 411 -30.97 16.28 -6.02
CA GLU A 411 -31.80 15.09 -6.19
C GLU A 411 -31.03 13.86 -6.70
N LEU A 412 -30.08 14.04 -7.63
CA LEU A 412 -29.31 12.91 -8.18
C LEU A 412 -28.16 12.48 -7.25
N GLU A 413 -27.52 13.44 -6.59
CA GLU A 413 -26.45 13.17 -5.62
C GLU A 413 -27.01 12.56 -4.34
N ALA A 414 -28.16 13.04 -3.83
CA ALA A 414 -28.80 12.43 -2.66
C ALA A 414 -29.19 10.97 -2.93
N GLU A 415 -29.67 10.63 -4.13
CA GLU A 415 -30.05 9.24 -4.44
C GLU A 415 -28.84 8.29 -4.45
N ILE A 416 -27.70 8.73 -5.00
CA ILE A 416 -26.46 7.95 -5.02
C ILE A 416 -25.88 7.79 -3.60
N PHE A 417 -25.86 8.87 -2.81
CA PHE A 417 -25.44 8.80 -1.41
C PHE A 417 -26.36 7.90 -0.59
N ASN A 418 -27.67 7.93 -0.85
CA ASN A 418 -28.63 7.05 -0.18
C ASN A 418 -28.42 5.58 -0.59
N GLN A 419 -27.94 5.29 -1.81
CA GLN A 419 -27.55 3.92 -2.20
C GLN A 419 -26.26 3.44 -1.51
N ILE A 420 -25.26 4.30 -1.39
CA ILE A 420 -24.00 3.99 -0.67
C ILE A 420 -24.29 3.81 0.82
N GLU A 421 -25.07 4.73 1.41
CA GLU A 421 -25.48 4.68 2.81
C GLU A 421 -26.34 3.45 3.09
N LYS A 422 -27.25 3.05 2.18
CA LYS A 422 -27.98 1.77 2.29
C LYS A 422 -27.07 0.55 2.16
N GLY A 423 -26.01 0.61 1.35
CA GLY A 423 -25.03 -0.47 1.21
C GLY A 423 -24.17 -0.68 2.45
N HIS A 424 -23.85 0.41 3.16
CA HIS A 424 -22.98 0.39 4.34
C HIS A 424 -23.72 0.45 5.68
N SER A 425 -25.00 0.83 5.71
CA SER A 425 -25.79 0.94 6.93
C SER A 425 -25.82 -0.36 7.73
N ALA A 426 -26.04 -1.50 7.06
CA ALA A 426 -26.06 -2.80 7.71
C ALA A 426 -24.70 -3.20 8.30
N VAL A 427 -23.58 -2.76 7.68
CA VAL A 427 -22.23 -3.01 8.19
C VAL A 427 -21.93 -2.10 9.39
N ILE A 428 -22.29 -0.82 9.26
CA ILE A 428 -22.13 0.18 10.32
C ILE A 428 -22.96 -0.21 11.54
N GLU A 429 -24.19 -0.66 11.35
CA GLU A 429 -25.08 -1.12 12.42
C GLU A 429 -24.48 -2.33 13.14
N LYS A 430 -23.99 -3.34 12.40
CA LYS A 430 -23.28 -4.49 12.99
C LYS A 430 -22.02 -4.09 13.76
N LEU A 431 -21.26 -3.12 13.27
CA LEU A 431 -20.07 -2.61 13.96
C LEU A 431 -20.43 -1.83 15.23
N HIS A 432 -21.48 -1.02 15.20
CA HIS A 432 -22.00 -0.33 16.37
C HIS A 432 -22.53 -1.31 17.42
N GLU A 433 -23.27 -2.33 16.99
CA GLU A 433 -23.77 -3.39 17.86
C GLU A 433 -22.63 -4.18 18.51
N ARG A 434 -21.62 -4.59 17.71
CA ARG A 434 -20.43 -5.27 18.22
C ARG A 434 -19.65 -4.40 19.21
N SER A 435 -19.48 -3.11 18.91
CA SER A 435 -18.84 -2.14 19.81
C SER A 435 -19.61 -1.99 21.14
N ALA A 436 -20.93 -1.85 21.08
CA ALA A 436 -21.79 -1.76 22.26
C ALA A 436 -21.71 -3.04 23.12
N ASN A 437 -21.66 -4.20 22.47
CA ASN A 437 -21.54 -5.48 23.16
C ASN A 437 -20.15 -5.68 23.78
N LEU A 438 -19.07 -5.25 23.11
CA LEU A 438 -17.73 -5.25 23.70
C LEU A 438 -17.64 -4.33 24.92
N MET A 439 -18.28 -3.16 24.91
CA MET A 439 -18.34 -2.28 26.08
C MET A 439 -19.03 -2.96 27.27
N LYS A 440 -20.13 -3.69 27.05
CA LYS A 440 -20.78 -4.48 28.11
C LYS A 440 -19.88 -5.58 28.66
N ILE A 441 -19.12 -6.26 27.79
CA ILE A 441 -18.16 -7.31 28.18
C ILE A 441 -17.01 -6.69 28.99
N GLU A 442 -16.49 -5.54 28.57
CA GLU A 442 -15.41 -4.82 29.26
C GLU A 442 -15.86 -4.38 30.66
N ASP A 443 -17.05 -3.81 30.79
CA ASP A 443 -17.62 -3.45 32.10
C ASP A 443 -17.77 -4.69 32.98
N LYS A 444 -18.30 -5.79 32.43
CA LYS A 444 -18.42 -7.05 33.16
C LYS A 444 -17.06 -7.61 33.59
N TRP A 445 -16.03 -7.44 32.76
CA TRP A 445 -14.66 -7.86 33.07
C TRP A 445 -14.03 -7.02 34.19
N LYS A 446 -14.33 -5.72 34.22
CA LYS A 446 -13.82 -4.78 35.23
C LYS A 446 -14.50 -4.93 36.60
N TYR A 447 -15.82 -5.13 36.61
CA TYR A 447 -16.61 -5.08 37.84
C TYR A 447 -16.95 -6.45 38.45
N ASP A 448 -16.94 -7.53 37.66
CA ASP A 448 -17.13 -8.89 38.16
C ASP A 448 -15.81 -9.69 38.07
N ASN A 449 -15.76 -10.69 37.18
CA ASN A 449 -14.64 -11.58 37.00
C ASN A 449 -14.58 -12.07 35.55
N ALA A 450 -13.41 -12.62 35.18
CA ALA A 450 -13.15 -13.10 33.83
C ALA A 450 -14.18 -14.14 33.34
N ARG A 451 -14.67 -14.99 34.25
CA ARG A 451 -15.66 -16.03 33.94
C ARG A 451 -17.03 -15.44 33.58
N ALA A 452 -17.51 -14.46 34.34
CA ALA A 452 -18.79 -13.80 34.10
C ALA A 452 -18.79 -13.02 32.78
N ALA A 453 -17.70 -12.31 32.49
CA ALA A 453 -17.53 -11.60 31.23
C ALA A 453 -17.44 -12.53 30.02
N LEU A 454 -16.71 -13.64 30.14
CA LEU A 454 -16.62 -14.65 29.08
C LEU A 454 -17.94 -15.39 28.87
N LYS A 455 -18.69 -15.66 29.95
CA LYS A 455 -20.03 -16.23 29.88
C LYS A 455 -20.99 -15.29 29.14
N LEU A 456 -20.98 -14.00 29.49
CA LEU A 456 -21.76 -12.97 28.79
C LEU A 456 -21.38 -12.86 27.31
N CYS A 457 -20.08 -12.95 26.99
CA CYS A 457 -19.59 -12.98 25.60
C CYS A 457 -20.15 -14.16 24.81
N ILE A 458 -20.19 -15.35 25.41
CA ILE A 458 -20.78 -16.55 24.78
C ILE A 458 -22.29 -16.43 24.64
N ASP A 459 -22.97 -15.88 25.66
CA ASP A 459 -24.43 -15.75 25.69
C ASP A 459 -24.95 -14.71 24.69
N LEU A 460 -24.12 -13.73 24.29
CA LEU A 460 -24.43 -12.79 23.20
C LEU A 460 -24.48 -13.45 21.82
N GLY A 461 -23.98 -14.68 21.68
CA GLY A 461 -24.19 -15.51 20.49
C GLY A 461 -23.43 -15.08 19.23
N ASP A 462 -22.59 -14.05 19.29
CA ASP A 462 -21.73 -13.63 18.17
C ASP A 462 -20.32 -14.28 18.26
N PRO A 463 -19.98 -15.19 17.33
CA PRO A 463 -18.65 -15.81 17.25
C PRO A 463 -17.49 -14.79 17.18
N ALA A 464 -17.74 -13.62 16.59
CA ALA A 464 -16.72 -12.60 16.38
C ALA A 464 -16.27 -11.96 17.71
N LEU A 465 -17.20 -11.77 18.65
CA LEU A 465 -16.92 -11.29 20.01
C LEU A 465 -16.05 -12.29 20.78
N VAL A 466 -16.36 -13.58 20.67
CA VAL A 466 -15.59 -14.65 21.33
C VAL A 466 -14.16 -14.66 20.81
N ILE A 467 -13.96 -14.49 19.50
CA ILE A 467 -12.62 -14.44 18.89
C ILE A 467 -11.83 -13.19 19.32
N ASP A 468 -12.45 -12.02 19.40
CA ASP A 468 -11.78 -10.82 19.92
C ASP A 468 -11.34 -11.05 21.37
N MET A 469 -12.22 -11.64 22.19
CA MET A 469 -11.93 -11.95 23.59
C MET A 469 -10.77 -12.95 23.73
N LEU A 470 -10.80 -14.03 22.94
CA LEU A 470 -9.73 -15.04 22.90
C LEU A 470 -8.40 -14.43 22.45
N SER A 471 -8.42 -13.51 21.47
CA SER A 471 -7.20 -12.83 21.03
C SER A 471 -6.55 -12.02 22.15
N VAL A 472 -7.35 -11.38 23.02
CA VAL A 472 -6.85 -10.64 24.19
C VAL A 472 -6.34 -11.63 25.25
N MET A 473 -7.11 -12.66 25.58
CA MET A 473 -6.74 -13.64 26.61
C MET A 473 -5.50 -14.47 26.22
N ASN A 474 -5.31 -14.77 24.94
CA ASN A 474 -4.12 -15.49 24.45
C ASN A 474 -2.82 -14.68 24.64
N SER A 475 -2.91 -13.36 24.82
CA SER A 475 -1.72 -12.52 25.06
C SER A 475 -1.22 -12.57 26.50
N LYS A 476 -2.02 -13.07 27.45
CA LYS A 476 -1.71 -13.13 28.88
C LYS A 476 -1.95 -14.54 29.43
N LYS A 477 -0.88 -15.35 29.54
CA LYS A 477 -0.97 -16.76 29.97
C LYS A 477 -1.61 -16.92 31.36
N ASP A 478 -1.36 -15.98 32.27
CA ASP A 478 -1.79 -16.04 33.67
C ASP A 478 -3.31 -15.89 33.86
N LEU A 479 -4.03 -15.45 32.84
CA LEU A 479 -5.50 -15.34 32.89
C LEU A 479 -6.19 -16.71 32.78
N TRP A 480 -5.51 -17.74 32.28
CA TRP A 480 -6.11 -19.02 31.99
C TRP A 480 -6.21 -19.91 33.24
N ASN A 481 -7.42 -20.42 33.49
CA ASN A 481 -7.68 -21.42 34.52
C ASN A 481 -8.62 -22.51 33.96
N LEU A 482 -8.75 -23.62 34.68
CA LEU A 482 -9.53 -24.78 34.24
C LEU A 482 -11.02 -24.44 34.07
N ASP A 483 -11.53 -23.52 34.89
CA ASP A 483 -12.91 -23.04 34.84
C ASP A 483 -13.23 -22.29 33.53
N LEU A 484 -12.31 -21.47 33.03
CA LEU A 484 -12.47 -20.79 31.74
C LEU A 484 -12.31 -21.76 30.57
N CYS A 485 -11.41 -22.74 30.68
CA CYS A 485 -11.21 -23.76 29.67
C CYS A 485 -12.47 -24.62 29.48
N THR A 486 -13.10 -25.07 30.58
CA THR A 486 -14.34 -25.86 30.55
C THR A 486 -15.51 -25.06 29.96
N LEU A 487 -15.58 -23.76 30.27
CA LEU A 487 -16.61 -22.87 29.73
C LEU A 487 -16.47 -22.68 28.20
N LEU A 488 -15.23 -22.58 27.70
CA LEU A 488 -14.95 -22.32 26.28
C LEU A 488 -14.94 -23.57 25.41
N SER A 489 -14.67 -24.75 25.98
CA SER A 489 -14.47 -25.99 25.21
C SER A 489 -15.57 -26.26 24.17
N PRO A 490 -16.88 -26.12 24.47
CA PRO A 490 -17.92 -26.36 23.46
C PRO A 490 -17.83 -25.38 22.29
N LYS A 491 -17.49 -24.10 22.55
CA LYS A 491 -17.40 -23.07 21.52
C LYS A 491 -16.13 -23.10 20.71
N LEU A 492 -15.01 -23.58 21.27
CA LEU A 492 -13.78 -23.75 20.49
C LEU A 492 -13.96 -24.81 19.38
N VAL A 493 -14.76 -25.86 19.62
CA VAL A 493 -15.08 -26.87 18.61
C VAL A 493 -15.92 -26.27 17.47
N ASP A 494 -16.92 -25.45 17.79
CA ASP A 494 -17.69 -24.75 16.75
C ASP A 494 -16.79 -23.81 15.93
N LEU A 495 -15.93 -23.04 16.59
CA LEU A 495 -15.10 -22.01 15.96
C LEU A 495 -13.96 -22.57 15.11
N ILE A 496 -13.40 -23.74 15.44
CA ILE A 496 -12.32 -24.35 14.65
C ILE A 496 -12.82 -24.90 13.30
N THR A 497 -14.11 -25.21 13.19
CA THR A 497 -14.74 -25.68 11.94
C THR A 497 -15.25 -24.54 11.05
N SER A 498 -15.10 -23.29 11.50
CA SER A 498 -15.61 -22.12 10.77
C SER A 498 -14.85 -21.85 9.46
N PRO A 499 -15.50 -21.28 8.43
CA PRO A 499 -14.86 -20.96 7.15
C PRO A 499 -13.87 -19.78 7.25
N HIS A 500 -13.87 -19.07 8.39
CA HIS A 500 -13.05 -17.89 8.58
C HIS A 500 -11.67 -18.26 9.12
N LYS A 501 -10.64 -18.09 8.29
CA LYS A 501 -9.25 -18.41 8.64
C LYS A 501 -8.78 -17.80 9.98
N ARG A 502 -9.19 -16.55 10.28
CA ARG A 502 -8.85 -15.86 11.55
C ARG A 502 -9.38 -16.62 12.78
N TYR A 503 -10.55 -17.22 12.68
CA TYR A 503 -11.17 -17.91 13.81
C TYR A 503 -10.39 -19.19 14.10
N VAL A 504 -10.09 -19.96 13.06
CA VAL A 504 -9.28 -21.18 13.14
C VAL A 504 -7.89 -20.90 13.72
N GLU A 505 -7.19 -19.87 13.24
CA GLU A 505 -5.85 -19.49 13.73
C GLU A 505 -5.87 -19.09 15.22
N THR A 506 -6.86 -18.28 15.62
CA THR A 506 -6.99 -17.82 17.01
C THR A 506 -7.30 -18.99 17.95
N VAL A 507 -8.23 -19.87 17.55
CA VAL A 507 -8.60 -21.07 18.32
C VAL A 507 -7.43 -22.05 18.42
N CYS A 508 -6.67 -22.27 17.34
CA CYS A 508 -5.46 -23.10 17.40
C CYS A 508 -4.43 -22.52 18.38
N GLY A 509 -4.26 -21.20 18.41
CA GLY A 509 -3.42 -20.51 19.39
C GLY A 509 -3.91 -20.74 20.82
N THR A 510 -5.21 -20.64 21.06
CA THR A 510 -5.84 -20.92 22.35
C THR A 510 -5.64 -22.38 22.78
N LEU A 511 -5.91 -23.35 21.90
CA LEU A 511 -5.73 -24.77 22.19
C LEU A 511 -4.28 -25.12 22.51
N LYS A 512 -3.34 -24.55 21.75
CA LYS A 512 -1.91 -24.69 22.05
C LYS A 512 -1.58 -24.18 23.45
N LEU A 513 -2.13 -23.02 23.83
CA LEU A 513 -1.90 -22.45 25.15
C LEU A 513 -2.51 -23.30 26.27
N ILE A 514 -3.73 -23.81 26.10
CA ILE A 514 -4.38 -24.70 27.06
C ILE A 514 -3.56 -25.99 27.24
N LEU A 515 -3.04 -26.56 26.14
CA LEU A 515 -2.20 -27.76 26.19
C LEU A 515 -0.83 -27.49 26.84
N GLU A 516 -0.22 -26.32 26.60
CA GLU A 516 1.02 -25.94 27.27
C GLU A 516 0.82 -25.79 28.79
N THR A 517 -0.30 -25.18 29.22
CA THR A 517 -0.54 -24.85 30.64
C THR A 517 -1.13 -26.03 31.44
N PHE A 518 -2.08 -26.77 30.86
CA PHE A 518 -2.84 -27.83 31.56
C PHE A 518 -2.56 -29.23 31.01
N GLY A 519 -1.69 -29.38 30.00
CA GLY A 519 -1.37 -30.66 29.38
C GLY A 519 -0.99 -31.79 30.35
N PRO A 520 -0.11 -31.56 31.36
CA PRO A 520 0.24 -32.58 32.33
C PRO A 520 -0.97 -33.09 33.14
N LEU A 521 -1.87 -32.19 33.54
CA LEU A 521 -3.08 -32.49 34.31
C LEU A 521 -4.13 -33.21 33.45
N LEU A 522 -4.32 -32.77 32.20
CA LEU A 522 -5.18 -33.46 31.24
C LEU A 522 -4.68 -34.88 30.96
N LYS A 523 -3.36 -35.07 30.83
CA LYS A 523 -2.74 -36.38 30.61
C LYS A 523 -2.91 -37.32 31.80
N SER A 524 -2.81 -36.82 33.04
CA SER A 524 -3.05 -37.64 34.24
C SER A 524 -4.53 -38.00 34.43
N CYS A 525 -5.47 -37.18 33.94
CA CYS A 525 -6.89 -37.51 33.95
C CYS A 525 -7.26 -38.54 32.88
N LEU A 526 -6.60 -38.52 31.71
CA LEU A 526 -6.83 -39.46 30.62
C LEU A 526 -6.19 -40.84 30.85
N ASN A 527 -5.10 -40.89 31.63
CA ASN A 527 -4.46 -42.13 32.08
C ASN A 527 -4.66 -42.28 33.59
N PRO A 528 -5.82 -42.77 34.07
CA PRO A 528 -6.00 -43.03 35.49
C PRO A 528 -4.92 -44.01 35.97
N ALA A 529 -4.29 -43.70 37.11
CA ALA A 529 -3.48 -44.70 37.80
C ALA A 529 -4.37 -45.90 38.14
N ALA A 530 -3.84 -47.12 37.94
CA ALA A 530 -4.55 -48.35 38.30
C ALA A 530 -5.09 -48.22 39.73
N GLY A 531 -6.41 -48.31 39.88
CA GLY A 531 -7.05 -48.22 41.19
C GLY A 531 -6.44 -49.27 42.11
N ILE A 532 -5.93 -48.84 43.26
CA ILE A 532 -5.60 -49.77 44.34
C ILE A 532 -6.94 -50.18 44.95
N GLY A 533 -7.51 -51.25 44.41
CA GLY A 533 -8.77 -51.86 44.83
C GLY A 533 -8.96 -53.16 44.07
N VAL A 534 -9.30 -54.23 44.79
CA VAL A 534 -9.59 -55.54 44.20
C VAL A 534 -10.98 -55.49 43.56
N ASP A 535 -11.08 -55.91 42.31
CA ASP A 535 -12.34 -56.05 41.59
C ASP A 535 -13.08 -57.28 42.12
N ILE A 536 -14.07 -57.04 42.99
CA ILE A 536 -14.83 -58.08 43.70
C ILE A 536 -15.64 -58.93 42.71
N THR A 537 -16.09 -58.35 41.59
CA THR A 537 -16.87 -59.04 40.55
C THR A 537 -16.04 -59.98 39.66
N ALA A 538 -14.72 -59.85 39.66
CA ALA A 538 -13.81 -60.76 38.98
C ALA A 538 -13.21 -61.82 39.94
N GLU A 539 -13.37 -61.64 41.26
CA GLU A 539 -12.93 -62.57 42.31
C GLU A 539 -14.05 -63.54 42.76
N GLU A 540 -15.32 -63.11 42.72
CA GLU A 540 -16.50 -63.99 42.77
C GLU A 540 -16.62 -64.87 41.51
#